data_AF-A0A226DNC2-F1
#
_entry.id   AF-A0A226DNC2-F1
#
_cell.length_a   1.000
_cell.length_b   1.000
_cell.length_c   1.000
_cell.angle_alpha   90.00
_cell.angle_beta   90.00
_cell.angle_gamma   90.00
#
_symmetry.space_group_name_H-M   'P 1'
#
loop_
_entity.id
_entity.type
_entity.pdbx_description
1 polymer ?
#
loop_
_entity_poly.entity_id
_entity_poly.type
_entity_poly.pdbx_seq_one_letter_code
_entity_poly.pdbx_strand_id
1 'polypeptide(L)'
;MEMIVPTVFESPWKSVMDVEGIQVLMPFDLLAGNIISMVPQIDYFRYKMFYFEILVRCEKVWKMYTNGDHNVGERKTAKELFQKLKPHFGMDDKLRFVGNGTFAPLGSLTQTYSKSVLIDFPIQPVEYDEQDSYGVIRSLNTCGKVALMNEKENIPAITNYLNDDQRKVTYVKGDGDSFFSTVRGWTLPPVRSNYIEKHLKSFISSGILTHLKVVYKLWTPPKLLGHYGNWTAPKVKVVSRLDFSSK
;
A
#
# COMPACT_ATOMS: atom_id res chain seq x y z
N MET A 1 -7.71 -4.13 0.35
CA MET A 1 -7.16 -2.77 0.48
C MET A 1 -8.24 -1.82 0.00
N GLU A 2 -8.24 -0.58 0.46
CA GLU A 2 -9.18 0.46 0.04
C GLU A 2 -8.40 1.77 -0.12
N MET A 3 -8.99 2.73 -0.83
CA MET A 3 -8.31 3.97 -1.22
C MET A 3 -9.11 5.20 -0.85
N ILE A 4 -8.42 6.30 -0.55
CA ILE A 4 -8.98 7.64 -0.36
C ILE A 4 -8.54 8.54 -1.51
N VAL A 5 -9.50 9.24 -2.12
CA VAL A 5 -9.27 10.18 -3.22
C VAL A 5 -10.08 11.47 -2.96
N PRO A 6 -9.60 12.66 -3.36
CA PRO A 6 -10.39 13.89 -3.33
C PRO A 6 -11.65 13.84 -4.22
N THR A 7 -12.77 14.43 -3.79
CA THR A 7 -14.07 14.46 -4.49
C THR A 7 -14.12 15.30 -5.76
N VAL A 8 -13.07 16.06 -6.09
CA VAL A 8 -13.04 16.95 -7.26
C VAL A 8 -13.08 16.14 -8.58
N PHE A 9 -12.97 14.82 -8.51
CA PHE A 9 -13.03 13.91 -9.65
C PHE A 9 -14.29 13.03 -9.58
N GLU A 10 -15.23 13.23 -10.51
CA GLU A 10 -16.23 12.20 -10.84
C GLU A 10 -15.46 11.01 -11.48
N SER A 11 -15.71 9.77 -11.04
CA SER A 11 -14.88 8.62 -11.39
C SER A 11 -15.49 7.76 -12.50
N PRO A 12 -15.11 7.92 -13.78
CA PRO A 12 -15.35 6.93 -14.83
C PRO A 12 -14.34 5.76 -14.83
N TRP A 13 -13.41 5.71 -13.88
CA TRP A 13 -12.25 4.80 -13.91
C TRP A 13 -12.56 3.46 -13.21
N LYS A 14 -12.10 2.35 -13.80
CA LYS A 14 -12.23 1.00 -13.20
C LYS A 14 -11.07 0.68 -12.27
N SER A 15 -9.90 1.22 -12.58
CA SER A 15 -8.66 1.06 -11.81
C SER A 15 -8.06 2.44 -11.55
N VAL A 16 -7.40 2.60 -10.40
CA VAL A 16 -6.69 3.84 -10.07
C VAL A 16 -5.48 4.00 -10.98
N MET A 17 -4.92 2.87 -11.41
CA MET A 17 -3.82 2.82 -12.38
C MET A 17 -4.23 3.24 -13.79
N ASP A 18 -5.53 3.41 -14.08
CA ASP A 18 -6.03 3.99 -15.33
C ASP A 18 -5.90 5.52 -15.36
N VAL A 19 -5.69 6.15 -14.20
CA VAL A 19 -5.61 7.61 -14.09
C VAL A 19 -4.19 8.07 -14.45
N GLU A 20 -4.04 8.64 -15.64
CA GLU A 20 -2.75 9.15 -16.10
C GLU A 20 -2.20 10.23 -15.17
N GLY A 21 -0.94 10.05 -14.73
CA GLY A 21 -0.24 10.97 -13.83
C GLY A 21 -0.65 10.85 -12.37
N ILE A 22 -1.37 9.79 -11.97
CA ILE A 22 -1.72 9.58 -10.56
C ILE A 22 -0.48 9.22 -9.72
N GLN A 23 -0.41 9.84 -8.54
CA GLN A 23 0.51 9.46 -7.48
C GLN A 23 -0.24 8.66 -6.42
N VAL A 24 0.22 7.44 -6.13
CA VAL A 24 -0.33 6.57 -5.10
C VAL A 24 0.58 6.60 -3.89
N LEU A 25 0.09 7.16 -2.80
CA LEU A 25 0.74 7.12 -1.48
C LEU A 25 0.33 5.83 -0.77
N MET A 26 1.30 5.10 -0.23
CA MET A 26 1.06 3.76 0.31
C MET A 26 1.94 3.47 1.53
N PRO A 27 1.39 3.01 2.67
CA PRO A 27 2.22 2.59 3.80
C PRO A 27 3.20 1.49 3.41
N PHE A 28 4.42 1.57 3.94
CA PHE A 28 5.45 0.54 3.73
C PHE A 28 4.91 -0.89 3.91
N ASP A 29 4.24 -1.12 5.03
CA ASP A 29 3.74 -2.44 5.43
C ASP A 29 2.51 -2.89 4.64
N LEU A 30 1.94 -2.02 3.77
CA LEU A 30 0.73 -2.37 3.04
C LEU A 30 0.96 -3.56 2.11
N LEU A 31 2.12 -3.61 1.44
CA LEU A 31 2.41 -4.67 0.47
C LEU A 31 3.18 -5.84 1.06
N ALA A 32 4.21 -5.55 1.85
CA ALA A 32 5.11 -6.56 2.41
C ALA A 32 4.59 -7.18 3.72
N GLY A 33 3.55 -6.58 4.34
CA GLY A 33 3.08 -6.98 5.66
C GLY A 33 4.19 -6.94 6.71
N ASN A 34 4.21 -7.95 7.58
CA ASN A 34 5.18 -8.04 8.67
C ASN A 34 6.62 -8.33 8.20
N ILE A 35 6.89 -8.49 6.91
CA ILE A 35 8.25 -8.73 6.42
C ILE A 35 9.11 -7.47 6.64
N ILE A 36 8.52 -6.28 6.54
CA ILE A 36 9.26 -5.02 6.75
C ILE A 36 9.68 -4.85 8.22
N SER A 37 8.92 -5.39 9.18
CA SER A 37 9.35 -5.38 10.58
C SER A 37 10.48 -6.36 10.89
N MET A 38 10.78 -7.31 9.99
CA MET A 38 11.91 -8.25 10.09
C MET A 38 13.21 -7.70 9.48
N VAL A 39 13.13 -6.56 8.78
CA VAL A 39 14.24 -5.97 8.04
C VAL A 39 14.84 -4.84 8.88
N PRO A 40 16.16 -4.58 8.80
CA PRO A 40 16.76 -3.44 9.47
C PRO A 40 15.98 -2.16 9.15
N GLN A 41 15.64 -1.38 10.18
CA GLN A 41 14.88 -0.13 10.07
C GLN A 41 15.71 1.02 9.47
N ILE A 42 16.59 0.69 8.52
CA ILE A 42 17.42 1.61 7.76
C ILE A 42 16.69 1.85 6.44
N ASP A 43 16.52 3.11 6.07
CA ASP A 43 15.79 3.54 4.87
C ASP A 43 16.11 2.68 3.64
N TYR A 44 17.39 2.42 3.40
CA TYR A 44 17.83 1.59 2.28
C TYR A 44 17.07 0.27 2.15
N PHE A 45 16.95 -0.50 3.23
CA PHE A 45 16.30 -1.80 3.17
C PHE A 45 14.78 -1.68 3.11
N ARG A 46 14.19 -0.70 3.79
CA ARG A 46 12.73 -0.46 3.76
C ARG A 46 12.27 -0.11 2.35
N TYR A 47 12.95 0.85 1.71
CA TYR A 47 12.66 1.25 0.34
C TYR A 47 12.97 0.11 -0.65
N LYS A 48 14.09 -0.61 -0.47
CA LYS A 48 14.41 -1.79 -1.30
C LYS A 48 13.27 -2.82 -1.26
N MET A 49 12.81 -3.20 -0.08
CA MET A 49 11.75 -4.20 0.08
C MET A 49 10.41 -3.73 -0.46
N PHE A 50 10.04 -2.47 -0.20
CA PHE A 50 8.83 -1.88 -0.73
C PHE A 50 8.78 -1.91 -2.26
N TYR A 51 9.82 -1.40 -2.92
CA TYR A 51 9.88 -1.38 -4.38
C TYR A 51 10.08 -2.78 -4.98
N PHE A 52 10.72 -3.69 -4.27
CA PHE A 52 10.85 -5.08 -4.72
C PHE A 52 9.50 -5.78 -4.76
N GLU A 53 8.65 -5.58 -3.73
CA GLU A 53 7.28 -6.09 -3.74
C GLU A 53 6.47 -5.52 -4.92
N ILE A 54 6.60 -4.22 -5.20
CA ILE A 54 5.97 -3.60 -6.37
C ILE A 54 6.48 -4.24 -7.66
N LEU A 55 7.80 -4.41 -7.79
CA LEU A 55 8.42 -5.04 -8.96
C LEU A 55 7.86 -6.45 -9.20
N VAL A 56 7.87 -7.31 -8.18
CA VAL A 56 7.36 -8.69 -8.25
C VAL A 56 5.87 -8.73 -8.61
N ARG A 57 5.07 -7.80 -8.09
CA ARG A 57 3.64 -7.71 -8.41
C ARG A 57 3.40 -7.26 -9.84
N CYS A 58 4.08 -6.21 -10.27
CA CYS A 58 4.06 -5.79 -11.67
C CYS A 58 4.46 -6.95 -12.58
N GLU A 59 5.45 -7.75 -12.14
CA GLU A 59 5.89 -8.95 -12.86
C GLU A 59 4.83 -10.05 -12.95
N LYS A 60 4.07 -10.28 -11.88
CA LYS A 60 2.96 -11.24 -11.89
C LYS A 60 1.83 -10.75 -12.77
N VAL A 61 1.41 -9.50 -12.60
CA VAL A 61 0.30 -8.89 -13.37
C VAL A 61 0.60 -8.92 -14.87
N TRP A 62 1.79 -8.50 -15.32
CA TRP A 62 2.05 -8.48 -16.77
C TRP A 62 2.28 -9.86 -17.42
N LYS A 63 2.67 -10.90 -16.65
CA LYS A 63 2.95 -12.27 -17.13
C LYS A 63 1.79 -13.26 -16.97
N MET A 64 1.01 -13.18 -15.90
CA MET A 64 -0.02 -14.20 -15.59
C MET A 64 -1.29 -14.09 -16.45
N TYR A 65 -1.61 -12.92 -17.01
CA TYR A 65 -2.79 -12.78 -17.87
C TYR A 65 -2.49 -13.24 -19.30
N THR A 66 -2.61 -14.54 -19.55
CA THR A 66 -2.66 -15.13 -20.89
C THR A 66 -4.09 -15.55 -21.24
N ASN A 67 -4.59 -14.99 -22.35
CA ASN A 67 -5.79 -15.34 -23.10
C ASN A 67 -7.12 -15.33 -22.31
N GLY A 68 -7.78 -14.17 -22.31
CA GLY A 68 -9.22 -14.05 -22.02
C GLY A 68 -9.62 -12.90 -21.10
N ASP A 69 -8.67 -12.28 -20.38
CA ASP A 69 -9.00 -11.39 -19.26
C ASP A 69 -9.10 -9.89 -19.64
N HIS A 70 -10.08 -9.21 -19.03
CA HIS A 70 -10.60 -7.90 -19.41
C HIS A 70 -9.74 -6.68 -19.01
N ASN A 71 -8.49 -6.86 -18.56
CA ASN A 71 -7.67 -5.79 -17.96
C ASN A 71 -6.40 -5.45 -18.75
N VAL A 72 -6.57 -5.11 -20.04
CA VAL A 72 -5.45 -4.68 -20.92
C VAL A 72 -4.73 -3.43 -20.38
N GLY A 73 -5.47 -2.50 -19.75
CA GLY A 73 -4.94 -1.29 -19.13
C GLY A 73 -3.96 -1.58 -17.99
N GLU A 74 -4.42 -2.33 -16.97
CA GLU A 74 -3.57 -2.75 -15.84
C GLU A 74 -2.29 -3.46 -16.28
N ARG A 75 -2.38 -4.31 -17.32
CA ARG A 75 -1.21 -5.02 -17.87
C ARG A 75 -0.19 -4.06 -18.48
N LYS A 76 -0.65 -3.07 -19.24
CA LYS A 76 0.21 -2.04 -19.82
C LYS A 76 0.90 -1.24 -18.72
N THR A 77 0.13 -0.78 -17.73
CA THR A 77 0.67 -0.03 -16.59
C THR A 77 1.65 -0.86 -15.77
N ALA A 78 1.33 -2.13 -15.47
CA ALA A 78 2.26 -3.05 -14.80
C ALA A 78 3.58 -3.18 -15.54
N LYS A 79 3.54 -3.35 -16.87
CA LYS A 79 4.74 -3.45 -17.70
C LYS A 79 5.57 -2.16 -17.64
N GLU A 80 4.94 -1.00 -17.73
CA GLU A 80 5.62 0.29 -17.66
C GLU A 80 6.29 0.52 -16.30
N LEU A 81 5.57 0.25 -15.21
CA LEU A 81 6.13 0.32 -13.85
C LEU A 81 7.28 -0.66 -13.64
N PHE A 82 7.12 -1.89 -14.14
CA PHE A 82 8.16 -2.90 -14.09
C PHE A 82 9.43 -2.42 -14.79
N GLN A 83 9.32 -1.89 -16.01
CA GLN A 83 10.46 -1.40 -16.76
C GLN A 83 11.09 -0.16 -16.12
N LYS A 84 10.31 0.68 -15.42
CA LYS A 84 10.84 1.80 -14.64
C LYS A 84 11.64 1.33 -13.40
N LEU A 85 11.17 0.31 -12.68
CA LEU A 85 11.84 -0.18 -11.47
C LEU A 85 13.02 -1.11 -11.74
N LYS A 86 12.95 -1.94 -12.78
CA LYS A 86 13.95 -2.98 -13.10
C LYS A 86 15.41 -2.46 -13.08
N PRO A 87 15.75 -1.29 -13.68
CA PRO A 87 17.11 -0.75 -13.66
C PRO A 87 17.60 -0.42 -12.25
N HIS A 88 16.73 0.02 -11.34
CA HIS A 88 17.11 0.33 -9.95
C HIS A 88 17.53 -0.91 -9.17
N PHE A 89 17.13 -2.11 -9.61
CA PHE A 89 17.59 -3.38 -9.04
C PHE A 89 18.78 -3.99 -9.80
N GLY A 90 19.28 -3.32 -10.84
CA GLY A 90 20.40 -3.81 -11.65
C GLY A 90 20.10 -5.15 -12.32
N MET A 91 18.88 -5.31 -12.83
CA MET A 91 18.41 -6.54 -13.47
C MET A 91 18.36 -6.43 -14.99
N ASP A 92 18.72 -7.52 -15.69
CA ASP A 92 18.54 -7.66 -17.14
C ASP A 92 17.11 -8.09 -17.52
N ASP A 93 16.83 -8.24 -18.81
CA ASP A 93 15.53 -8.69 -19.32
C ASP A 93 15.16 -10.13 -18.92
N LYS A 94 16.16 -10.91 -18.50
CA LYS A 94 15.99 -12.26 -17.96
C LYS A 94 15.91 -12.26 -16.42
N LEU A 95 15.81 -11.08 -15.80
CA LEU A 95 15.73 -10.89 -14.35
C LEU A 95 16.98 -11.37 -13.61
N ARG A 96 18.11 -11.43 -14.31
CA ARG A 96 19.40 -11.76 -13.70
C ARG A 96 20.01 -10.47 -13.18
N PHE A 97 20.59 -10.54 -11.99
CA PHE A 97 21.36 -9.43 -11.45
C PHE A 97 22.64 -9.25 -12.27
N VAL A 98 22.72 -8.12 -12.95
CA VAL A 98 23.88 -7.68 -13.74
C VAL A 98 24.66 -6.56 -13.04
N GLY A 99 24.18 -6.08 -11.90
CA GLY A 99 24.81 -5.03 -11.10
C GLY A 99 24.37 -3.62 -11.53
N ASN A 100 25.05 -2.60 -10.98
CA ASN A 100 24.83 -1.17 -11.28
C ASN A 100 23.43 -0.60 -10.94
N GLY A 101 22.63 -1.31 -10.14
CA GLY A 101 21.37 -0.79 -9.60
C GLY A 101 21.57 0.04 -8.32
N THR A 102 20.60 0.90 -8.02
CA THR A 102 20.47 1.57 -6.71
C THR A 102 20.42 0.56 -5.56
N PHE A 103 19.67 -0.53 -5.75
CA PHE A 103 19.51 -1.60 -4.79
C PHE A 103 20.41 -2.78 -5.17
N ALA A 104 21.46 -2.97 -4.38
CA ALA A 104 22.36 -4.10 -4.48
C ALA A 104 21.66 -5.39 -4.01
N PRO A 105 22.00 -6.57 -4.56
CA PRO A 105 21.35 -7.84 -4.20
C PRO A 105 21.44 -8.16 -2.70
N LEU A 106 22.62 -8.06 -2.09
CA LEU A 106 22.81 -8.25 -0.64
C LEU A 106 22.53 -6.95 0.15
N GLY A 107 22.96 -5.80 -0.36
CA GLY A 107 22.94 -4.54 0.40
C GLY A 107 23.97 -4.53 1.55
N SER A 108 24.18 -3.36 2.15
CA SER A 108 25.00 -3.20 3.37
C SER A 108 24.24 -2.38 4.41
N LEU A 109 24.45 -2.65 5.71
CA LEU A 109 23.92 -1.83 6.80
C LEU A 109 24.45 -0.40 6.79
N THR A 110 25.61 -0.17 6.17
CA THR A 110 26.19 1.18 6.00
C THR A 110 25.68 1.91 4.77
N GLN A 111 24.83 1.27 3.96
CA GLN A 111 24.39 1.84 2.70
C GLN A 111 23.34 2.91 2.94
N THR A 112 23.64 4.12 2.52
CA THR A 112 22.70 5.24 2.55
C THR A 112 21.78 5.16 1.34
N TYR A 113 20.53 5.59 1.53
CA TYR A 113 19.56 5.69 0.46
C TYR A 113 19.08 7.13 0.36
N SER A 114 19.15 7.70 -0.86
CA SER A 114 18.56 9.00 -1.12
C SER A 114 17.10 8.83 -1.51
N LYS A 115 16.18 9.42 -0.74
CA LYS A 115 14.74 9.41 -1.04
C LYS A 115 14.41 10.03 -2.40
N SER A 116 15.32 10.85 -2.96
CA SER A 116 15.17 11.45 -4.28
C SER A 116 15.31 10.47 -5.45
N VAL A 117 15.91 9.28 -5.26
CA VAL A 117 16.23 8.37 -6.39
C VAL A 117 14.99 7.91 -7.15
N LEU A 118 13.87 7.73 -6.45
CA LEU A 118 12.61 7.25 -7.00
C LEU A 118 11.48 8.27 -6.80
N ILE A 119 11.80 9.56 -6.65
CA ILE A 119 10.79 10.59 -6.38
C ILE A 119 9.73 10.70 -7.49
N ASP A 120 10.13 10.43 -8.74
CA ASP A 120 9.24 10.47 -9.92
C ASP A 120 8.49 9.15 -10.14
N PHE A 121 8.71 8.15 -9.30
CA PHE A 121 7.96 6.90 -9.37
C PHE A 121 6.52 7.13 -8.87
N PRO A 122 5.47 6.66 -9.57
CA PRO A 122 4.10 7.03 -9.22
C PRO A 122 3.62 6.41 -7.91
N ILE A 123 4.24 5.33 -7.41
CA ILE A 123 3.88 4.70 -6.15
C ILE A 123 4.92 5.05 -5.09
N GLN A 124 4.55 5.88 -4.12
CA GLN A 124 5.45 6.34 -3.07
C GLN A 124 5.12 5.69 -1.73
N PRO A 125 6.12 5.19 -1.00
CA PRO A 125 5.89 4.73 0.36
C PRO A 125 5.65 5.92 1.28
N VAL A 126 4.79 5.73 2.28
CA VAL A 126 4.55 6.72 3.34
C VAL A 126 4.63 6.06 4.72
N GLU A 127 4.92 6.89 5.70
CA GLU A 127 4.93 6.61 7.12
C GLU A 127 3.97 7.56 7.82
N TYR A 128 3.38 7.07 8.90
CA TYR A 128 2.61 7.92 9.79
C TYR A 128 3.48 8.22 10.99
N ASP A 129 4.48 9.07 10.80
CA ASP A 129 5.25 9.68 11.89
C ASP A 129 5.00 11.21 11.90
N GLU A 130 5.61 11.93 12.84
CA GLU A 130 5.40 13.39 12.98
C GLU A 130 5.76 14.19 11.73
N GLN A 131 6.78 13.77 10.97
CA GLN A 131 7.23 14.49 9.78
C GLN A 131 6.41 14.11 8.55
N ASP A 132 6.23 12.80 8.34
CA ASP A 132 5.63 12.29 7.11
C ASP A 132 4.11 12.42 7.13
N SER A 133 3.45 12.37 8.29
CA SER A 133 2.00 12.63 8.39
C SER A 133 1.63 14.01 7.84
N TYR A 134 2.44 15.03 8.14
CA TYR A 134 2.24 16.37 7.58
C TYR A 134 2.48 16.40 6.06
N GLY A 135 3.49 15.68 5.57
CA GLY A 135 3.79 15.51 4.15
C GLY A 135 2.64 14.86 3.38
N VAL A 136 2.06 13.78 3.92
CA VAL A 136 0.91 13.08 3.35
C VAL A 136 -0.30 14.01 3.23
N ILE A 137 -0.64 14.70 4.32
CA ILE A 137 -1.76 15.66 4.33
C ILE A 137 -1.51 16.77 3.31
N ARG A 138 -0.29 17.34 3.26
CA ARG A 138 0.06 18.38 2.30
C ARG A 138 -0.10 17.90 0.86
N SER A 139 0.40 16.71 0.51
CA SER A 139 0.27 16.11 -0.82
C SER A 139 -1.19 15.89 -1.20
N LEU A 140 -2.01 15.38 -0.28
CA LEU A 140 -3.45 15.17 -0.48
C LEU A 140 -4.26 16.47 -0.60
N ASN A 141 -3.73 17.60 -0.15
CA ASN A 141 -4.36 18.91 -0.31
C ASN A 141 -3.95 19.65 -1.59
N THR A 142 -2.98 19.12 -2.34
CA THR A 142 -2.65 19.70 -3.64
C THR A 142 -3.75 19.40 -4.66
N CYS A 143 -3.86 20.21 -5.71
CA CYS A 143 -4.72 19.92 -6.86
C CYS A 143 -4.17 18.77 -7.74
N GLY A 144 -3.13 18.06 -7.29
CA GLY A 144 -2.57 16.92 -8.00
C GLY A 144 -3.50 15.70 -7.95
N LYS A 145 -3.30 14.79 -8.90
CA LYS A 145 -3.94 13.48 -8.88
C LYS A 145 -3.22 12.61 -7.85
N VAL A 146 -3.59 12.73 -6.58
CA VAL A 146 -2.97 11.98 -5.48
C VAL A 146 -4.02 11.11 -4.81
N ALA A 147 -3.68 9.86 -4.56
CA ALA A 147 -4.52 8.93 -3.84
C ALA A 147 -3.75 8.26 -2.70
N LEU A 148 -4.42 8.05 -1.57
CA LEU A 148 -3.87 7.34 -0.42
C LEU A 148 -4.47 5.94 -0.34
N MET A 149 -3.63 4.91 -0.42
CA MET A 149 -4.05 3.52 -0.27
C MET A 149 -3.74 3.01 1.13
N ASN A 150 -4.69 2.31 1.76
CA ASN A 150 -4.47 1.68 3.06
C ASN A 150 -5.30 0.40 3.24
N GLU A 151 -5.18 -0.23 4.40
CA GLU A 151 -6.06 -1.30 4.85
C GLU A 151 -7.48 -0.78 5.03
N LYS A 152 -8.46 -1.59 4.59
CA LYS A 152 -9.89 -1.31 4.68
C LYS A 152 -10.34 -0.89 6.09
N GLU A 153 -9.69 -1.45 7.10
CA GLU A 153 -9.99 -1.15 8.51
C GLU A 153 -9.51 0.25 8.95
N ASN A 154 -8.48 0.80 8.30
CA ASN A 154 -7.88 2.09 8.62
C ASN A 154 -8.56 3.26 7.88
N ILE A 155 -9.16 2.98 6.71
CA ILE A 155 -9.78 4.00 5.85
C ILE A 155 -10.84 4.83 6.58
N PRO A 156 -11.79 4.25 7.34
CA PRO A 156 -12.79 5.06 8.06
C PRO A 156 -12.16 6.06 9.04
N ALA A 157 -11.11 5.65 9.75
CA ALA A 157 -10.43 6.53 10.71
C ALA A 157 -9.67 7.67 10.00
N ILE A 158 -8.99 7.35 8.90
CA ILE A 158 -8.25 8.34 8.11
C ILE A 158 -9.20 9.32 7.42
N THR A 159 -10.24 8.82 6.76
CA THR A 159 -11.24 9.67 6.07
C THR A 159 -11.96 10.58 7.04
N ASN A 160 -12.33 10.09 8.24
CA ASN A 160 -12.92 10.94 9.28
C ASN A 160 -11.96 12.07 9.65
N TYR A 161 -10.70 11.74 9.98
CA TYR A 161 -9.68 12.73 10.32
C TYR A 161 -9.50 13.79 9.21
N LEU A 162 -9.39 13.36 7.95
CA LEU A 162 -9.22 14.27 6.80
C LEU A 162 -10.44 15.17 6.56
N ASN A 163 -11.66 14.66 6.77
CA ASN A 163 -12.90 15.42 6.57
C ASN A 163 -13.28 16.29 7.78
N ASP A 164 -12.78 15.99 8.99
CA ASP A 164 -12.97 16.82 10.19
C ASP A 164 -12.05 18.04 10.21
N ASP A 165 -10.85 17.93 9.66
CA ASP A 165 -9.86 19.01 9.58
C ASP A 165 -10.27 20.00 8.49
N GLN A 166 -11.33 20.80 8.73
CA GLN A 166 -11.86 22.05 8.11
C GLN A 166 -11.38 22.52 6.70
N ARG A 167 -10.80 21.64 5.88
CA ARG A 167 -10.26 21.96 4.57
C ARG A 167 -11.38 21.80 3.54
N LYS A 168 -11.37 22.66 2.52
CA LYS A 168 -12.39 22.72 1.46
C LYS A 168 -12.42 21.49 0.53
N VAL A 169 -11.75 20.41 0.91
CA VAL A 169 -11.59 19.19 0.10
C VAL A 169 -12.33 18.07 0.84
N THR A 170 -13.37 17.52 0.21
CA THR A 170 -14.02 16.32 0.70
C THR A 170 -13.28 15.11 0.15
N TYR A 171 -13.04 14.11 1.00
CA TYR A 171 -12.38 12.87 0.62
C TYR A 171 -13.39 11.73 0.58
N VAL A 172 -13.34 10.94 -0.49
CA VAL A 172 -14.19 9.76 -0.70
C VAL A 172 -13.35 8.49 -0.62
N LYS A 173 -13.97 7.41 -0.12
CA LYS A 173 -13.36 6.09 -0.10
C LYS A 173 -13.82 5.29 -1.31
N GLY A 174 -12.92 4.52 -1.92
CA GLY A 174 -13.21 3.59 -3.01
C GLY A 174 -12.73 2.19 -2.74
N ASP A 175 -13.46 1.24 -3.32
CA ASP A 175 -13.05 -0.17 -3.31
C ASP A 175 -11.69 -0.29 -4.01
N GLY A 176 -10.79 -1.03 -3.36
CA GLY A 176 -9.42 -1.16 -3.83
C GLY A 176 -9.34 -1.85 -5.19
N ASP A 177 -8.41 -1.34 -6.00
CA ASP A 177 -8.04 -1.86 -7.30
C ASP A 177 -7.54 -3.32 -7.22
N SER A 178 -7.95 -4.18 -8.17
CA SER A 178 -7.45 -5.54 -8.35
C SER A 178 -5.92 -5.59 -8.42
N PHE A 179 -5.30 -4.55 -8.98
CA PHE A 179 -3.86 -4.42 -9.14
C PHE A 179 -3.07 -4.59 -7.83
N PHE A 180 -3.62 -4.08 -6.72
CA PHE A 180 -2.98 -4.14 -5.40
C PHE A 180 -3.57 -5.21 -4.49
N SER A 181 -4.56 -5.97 -4.96
CA SER A 181 -5.19 -7.03 -4.17
C SER A 181 -4.14 -8.07 -3.72
N THR A 182 -4.05 -8.31 -2.42
CA THR A 182 -3.24 -9.41 -1.88
C THR A 182 -4.01 -10.27 -0.91
N VAL A 183 -3.77 -11.57 -1.05
CA VAL A 183 -4.10 -12.53 -0.02
C VAL A 183 -2.98 -12.49 1.01
N ARG A 184 -3.23 -11.83 2.14
CA ARG A 184 -2.35 -11.94 3.31
C ARG A 184 -2.72 -13.21 4.06
N GLY A 185 -1.75 -14.11 4.21
CA GLY A 185 -1.94 -15.36 4.90
C GLY A 185 -0.63 -16.09 5.14
N TRP A 186 -0.70 -17.21 5.85
CA TRP A 186 0.43 -18.10 6.00
C TRP A 186 0.55 -19.01 4.78
N THR A 187 1.67 -18.91 4.07
CA THR A 187 2.00 -19.88 3.01
C THR A 187 2.42 -21.18 3.67
N LEU A 188 1.55 -22.18 3.65
CA LEU A 188 1.85 -23.51 4.16
C LEU A 188 2.12 -24.45 2.97
N PRO A 189 3.27 -25.16 2.94
CA PRO A 189 3.52 -26.14 1.89
C PRO A 189 2.50 -27.29 1.99
N PRO A 190 2.04 -27.86 0.86
CA PRO A 190 1.08 -28.94 0.86
C PRO A 190 1.76 -30.24 1.32
N VAL A 191 1.70 -30.51 2.63
CA VAL A 191 2.22 -31.73 3.24
C VAL A 191 1.04 -32.54 3.77
N ARG A 192 1.00 -33.85 3.47
CA ARG A 192 -0.04 -34.73 4.03
C ARG A 192 0.03 -34.70 5.56
N SER A 193 -1.12 -34.52 6.20
CA SER A 193 -1.23 -34.46 7.67
C SER A 193 -0.39 -33.35 8.31
N ASN A 194 -0.38 -32.15 7.71
CA ASN A 194 0.31 -30.99 8.28
C ASN A 194 -0.26 -30.62 9.66
N TYR A 195 0.52 -30.91 10.71
CA TYR A 195 0.16 -30.63 12.10
C TYR A 195 -0.10 -29.13 12.33
N ILE A 196 0.76 -28.27 11.78
CA ILE A 196 0.66 -26.81 11.93
C ILE A 196 -0.64 -26.32 11.27
N GLU A 197 -0.95 -26.79 10.06
CA GLU A 197 -2.17 -26.42 9.36
C GLU A 197 -3.42 -26.80 10.17
N LYS A 198 -3.45 -28.03 10.70
CA LYS A 198 -4.59 -28.54 11.49
C LYS A 198 -4.82 -27.71 12.76
N HIS A 199 -3.76 -27.41 13.50
CA HIS A 199 -3.85 -26.57 14.69
C HIS A 199 -4.24 -25.14 14.35
N LEU A 200 -3.62 -24.54 13.33
CA LEU A 200 -3.94 -23.19 12.90
C LEU A 200 -5.41 -23.04 12.50
N LYS A 201 -5.95 -24.02 11.76
CA LYS A 201 -7.39 -24.09 11.43
C LYS A 201 -8.25 -24.16 12.69
N SER A 202 -7.84 -24.92 13.70
CA SER A 202 -8.54 -24.98 15.00
C SER A 202 -8.51 -23.62 15.73
N PHE A 203 -7.36 -22.94 15.76
CA PHE A 203 -7.23 -21.59 16.34
C PHE A 203 -8.08 -20.53 15.62
N ILE A 204 -8.18 -20.63 14.28
CA ILE A 204 -9.01 -19.73 13.47
C ILE A 204 -10.49 -20.02 13.71
N SER A 205 -10.91 -21.28 13.59
CA SER A 205 -12.33 -21.68 13.69
C SER A 205 -12.90 -21.53 15.10
N SER A 206 -12.08 -21.65 16.15
CA SER A 206 -12.48 -21.38 17.54
C SER A 206 -12.57 -19.89 17.87
N GLY A 207 -12.14 -18.99 16.99
CA GLY A 207 -12.14 -17.54 17.22
C GLY A 207 -11.01 -17.04 18.12
N ILE A 208 -10.13 -17.91 18.62
CA ILE A 208 -8.98 -17.54 19.46
C ILE A 208 -8.09 -16.53 18.72
N LEU A 209 -7.80 -16.77 17.43
CA LEU A 209 -7.00 -15.84 16.63
C LEU A 209 -7.66 -14.45 16.54
N THR A 210 -8.98 -14.40 16.42
CA THR A 210 -9.74 -13.14 16.37
C THR A 210 -9.62 -12.38 17.68
N HIS A 211 -9.76 -13.05 18.82
CA HIS A 211 -9.57 -12.44 20.14
C HIS A 211 -8.14 -11.93 20.34
N LEU A 212 -7.12 -12.73 19.97
CA LEU A 212 -5.73 -12.31 20.06
C LEU A 212 -5.45 -11.06 19.21
N LYS A 213 -6.03 -10.97 18.01
CA LYS A 213 -5.94 -9.76 17.18
C LYS A 213 -6.54 -8.53 17.85
N VAL A 214 -7.68 -8.68 18.54
CA VAL A 214 -8.31 -7.57 19.27
C VAL A 214 -7.42 -7.12 20.43
N VAL A 215 -6.94 -8.06 21.24
CA VAL A 215 -6.03 -7.75 22.37
C VAL A 215 -4.76 -7.08 21.87
N TYR A 216 -4.16 -7.60 20.80
CA TYR A 216 -2.98 -6.99 20.18
C TYR A 216 -3.25 -5.55 19.75
N LYS A 217 -4.37 -5.27 19.08
CA LYS A 217 -4.73 -3.90 18.68
C LYS A 217 -4.96 -2.95 19.86
N LEU A 218 -5.41 -3.46 21.01
CA LEU A 218 -5.55 -2.66 22.23
C LEU A 218 -4.18 -2.31 22.82
N TRP A 219 -3.22 -3.24 22.77
CA TRP A 219 -1.86 -3.03 23.29
C TRP A 219 -0.98 -2.20 22.34
N THR A 220 -1.16 -2.38 21.04
CA THR A 220 -0.43 -1.65 19.99
C THR A 220 -1.44 -1.01 19.05
N PRO A 221 -2.03 0.13 19.44
CA PRO A 221 -2.97 0.83 18.59
C PRO A 221 -2.26 1.29 17.30
N PRO A 222 -2.93 1.18 16.13
CA PRO A 222 -2.35 1.63 14.87
C PRO A 222 -2.12 3.15 14.93
N LYS A 223 -0.88 3.57 14.70
CA LYS A 223 -0.54 4.98 14.59
C LYS A 223 -0.90 5.45 13.19
N LEU A 224 -2.13 5.92 13.02
CA LEU A 224 -2.63 6.48 11.76
C LEU A 224 -2.39 8.00 11.72
N LEU A 225 -2.69 8.66 10.59
CA LEU A 225 -2.50 10.09 10.38
C LEU A 225 -3.01 10.97 11.54
N GLY A 226 -4.17 10.64 12.12
CA GLY A 226 -4.74 11.41 13.24
C GLY A 226 -3.98 11.30 14.56
N HIS A 227 -3.14 10.28 14.75
CA HIS A 227 -2.39 10.03 15.98
C HIS A 227 -1.41 11.17 16.30
N TYR A 228 -0.73 11.67 15.28
CA TYR A 228 0.25 12.76 15.41
C TYR A 228 -0.37 14.16 15.23
N GLY A 229 -1.63 14.22 14.81
CA GLY A 229 -2.38 15.47 14.63
C GLY A 229 -3.11 15.97 15.87
N ASN A 230 -2.86 15.42 17.07
CA ASN A 230 -3.62 15.70 18.31
C ASN A 230 -5.15 15.57 18.13
N TRP A 231 -5.60 14.65 17.27
CA TRP A 231 -7.01 14.44 16.99
C TRP A 231 -7.61 13.47 18.01
N THR A 232 -8.57 13.96 18.79
CA THR A 232 -9.18 13.20 19.90
C THR A 232 -10.54 12.59 19.54
N ALA A 233 -11.28 13.19 18.62
CA ALA A 233 -12.57 12.68 18.13
C ALA A 233 -13.05 13.51 16.92
N PRO A 234 -13.95 12.95 16.09
CA PRO A 234 -14.62 13.72 15.05
C PRO A 234 -15.43 14.87 15.65
N LYS A 235 -15.20 16.09 15.14
CA LYS A 235 -15.87 17.31 15.62
C LYS A 235 -17.10 17.63 14.78
N VAL A 236 -17.16 17.14 13.55
CA VAL A 236 -18.28 17.38 12.63
C VAL A 236 -19.26 16.22 12.73
N LYS A 237 -20.57 16.51 12.77
CA LYS A 237 -21.62 15.49 12.60
C LYS A 237 -21.31 14.75 11.31
N VAL A 238 -21.20 13.41 11.38
CA VAL A 238 -20.97 12.50 10.25
C VAL A 238 -21.70 13.02 9.02
N VAL A 239 -20.99 13.78 8.18
CA VAL A 239 -21.53 14.25 6.91
C VAL A 239 -21.75 12.98 6.11
N SER A 240 -22.92 12.85 5.51
CA SER A 240 -23.34 11.70 4.70
C SER A 240 -22.13 11.13 3.97
N ARG A 241 -21.67 9.94 4.38
CA ARG A 241 -20.51 9.29 3.79
C ARG A 241 -20.76 9.17 2.29
N LEU A 242 -20.12 10.02 1.51
CA LEU A 242 -20.13 9.91 0.06
C LEU A 242 -19.27 8.70 -0.27
N ASP A 243 -19.93 7.65 -0.73
CA ASP A 243 -19.27 6.49 -1.30
C ASP A 243 -19.15 6.71 -2.81
N PHE A 244 -18.07 6.26 -3.45
CA PHE A 244 -17.94 6.38 -4.92
C PHE A 244 -19.12 5.74 -5.68
N SER A 245 -19.84 4.82 -5.04
CA SER A 245 -21.01 4.13 -5.59
C SER A 245 -22.36 4.74 -5.19
N SER A 246 -22.40 5.82 -4.40
CA SER A 246 -23.68 6.48 -4.10
C SER A 246 -24.00 7.49 -5.20
N LYS A 247 -24.96 7.13 -6.07
CA LYS A 247 -25.68 8.08 -6.92
C LYS A 247 -26.52 9.04 -6.07
#